data_AF-A0A9D4I008-F1
#
_entry.id   AF-A0A9D4I008-F1
#
_cell.length_a   1.000
_cell.length_b   1.000
_cell.length_c   1.000
_cell.angle_alpha   90.00
_cell.angle_beta   90.00
_cell.angle_gamma   90.00
#
_symmetry.space_group_name_H-M   'P 1'
#
loop_
_entity.id
_entity.type
_entity.pdbx_description
1 polymer ?
#
loop_
_entity_poly.entity_id
_entity_poly.type
_entity_poly.pdbx_seq_one_letter_code
_entity_poly.pdbx_strand_id
1 'polypeptide(L)'
;MVSTVSNSFYQSLPNKPPLCDISNLGIDLNVSVANGNQLKILGFIETSISIPLLNFDLALPVLVVPDTQSSSFCPVILGTNIIRRCKSVSAELELPDAWQMAFDTLVCKPATVFSTNEHTVEVKPYESISFSGSVRWISHTIQKVVTENFSDDSPLIVRPHVVKLPQHGKYAKIPVRVCNMTAKSVFIKPKTPICVVNEVTVVDDITSSPFSP
;
A
#
# COMPACT_ATOMS: atom_id res chain seq x y z
N MET A 1 -0.60 -3.22 0.89
CA MET A 1 -1.03 -4.48 1.55
C MET A 1 -0.28 -5.62 0.88
N VAL A 2 0.22 -6.57 1.66
CA VAL A 2 1.00 -7.73 1.21
C VAL A 2 0.12 -8.97 1.18
N SER A 3 0.41 -9.92 0.30
CA SER A 3 -0.34 -11.18 0.22
C SER A 3 0.04 -12.12 1.35
N THR A 4 -0.96 -12.81 1.89
CA THR A 4 -0.79 -13.72 3.02
C THR A 4 -1.50 -15.04 2.77
N VAL A 5 -0.99 -16.11 3.37
CA VAL A 5 -1.67 -17.40 3.49
C VAL A 5 -1.69 -17.85 4.94
N SER A 6 -2.75 -18.54 5.33
CA SER A 6 -2.84 -19.13 6.65
C SER A 6 -1.90 -20.33 6.80
N ASN A 7 -1.43 -20.56 8.03
CA ASN A 7 -0.56 -21.69 8.32
C ASN A 7 -1.25 -23.01 8.02
N SER A 8 -2.51 -23.20 8.42
CA SER A 8 -3.27 -24.42 8.11
C SER A 8 -3.33 -24.72 6.61
N PHE A 9 -3.59 -23.70 5.79
CA PHE A 9 -3.62 -23.85 4.33
C PHE A 9 -2.24 -24.19 3.79
N TYR A 10 -1.19 -23.48 4.22
CA TYR A 10 0.18 -23.76 3.82
C TYR A 10 0.58 -25.21 4.15
N GLN A 11 0.25 -25.70 5.35
CA GLN A 11 0.54 -27.09 5.74
C GLN A 11 -0.24 -28.13 4.93
N SER A 12 -1.40 -27.76 4.37
CA SER A 12 -2.22 -28.65 3.53
C SER A 12 -1.71 -28.81 2.11
N LEU A 13 -0.75 -27.99 1.67
CA LEU A 13 -0.24 -28.03 0.30
C LEU A 13 0.57 -29.32 0.05
N PRO A 14 0.26 -30.09 -1.02
CA PRO A 14 0.93 -31.35 -1.30
C PRO A 14 2.41 -31.17 -1.67
N ASN A 15 2.75 -30.07 -2.35
CA ASN A 15 4.11 -29.68 -2.73
C ASN A 15 4.46 -28.33 -2.10
N LYS A 16 4.38 -28.25 -0.77
CA LYS A 16 4.55 -26.99 -0.06
C LYS A 16 5.96 -26.40 -0.31
N PRO A 17 6.07 -25.12 -0.73
CA PRO A 17 7.37 -24.45 -0.84
C PRO A 17 8.07 -24.39 0.53
N PRO A 18 9.40 -24.28 0.58
CA PRO A 18 10.11 -24.11 1.84
C PRO A 18 9.68 -22.80 2.51
N LEU A 19 9.42 -22.87 3.82
CA LEU A 19 9.16 -21.68 4.63
C LEU A 19 10.49 -21.00 4.96
N CYS A 20 10.69 -19.80 4.43
CA CYS A 20 11.87 -18.99 4.66
C CYS A 20 11.65 -18.05 5.86
N ASP A 21 12.72 -17.81 6.62
CA ASP A 21 12.73 -16.83 7.70
C ASP A 21 12.69 -15.41 7.12
N ILE A 22 11.86 -14.53 7.68
CA ILE A 22 11.75 -13.13 7.26
C ILE A 22 13.07 -12.37 7.35
N SER A 23 13.93 -12.71 8.32
CA SER A 23 15.25 -12.11 8.46
C SER A 23 16.10 -12.28 7.20
N ASN A 24 15.86 -13.33 6.40
CA ASN A 24 16.55 -13.57 5.13
C ASN A 24 16.20 -12.52 4.06
N LEU A 25 15.12 -11.75 4.23
CA LEU A 25 14.79 -10.64 3.32
C LEU A 25 15.72 -9.43 3.51
N GLY A 26 16.56 -9.40 4.55
CA GLY A 26 17.48 -8.30 4.83
C GLY A 26 16.78 -6.97 5.17
N ILE A 27 15.49 -7.04 5.53
CA ILE A 27 14.64 -5.90 5.86
C ILE A 27 13.91 -6.16 7.17
N ASP A 28 13.83 -5.14 8.03
CA ASP A 28 12.95 -5.15 9.20
C ASP A 28 11.51 -4.97 8.74
N LEU A 29 10.88 -6.09 8.38
CA LEU A 29 9.52 -6.11 7.85
C LEU A 29 8.50 -6.02 9.01
N ASN A 30 8.17 -4.80 9.41
CA ASN A 30 7.09 -4.53 10.36
C ASN A 30 5.74 -4.40 9.64
N VAL A 31 5.00 -5.51 9.53
CA VAL A 31 3.63 -5.50 9.00
C VAL A 31 2.66 -5.31 10.14
N SER A 32 1.77 -4.33 10.03
CA SER A 32 0.66 -4.13 10.97
C SER A 32 -0.65 -4.46 10.28
N VAL A 33 -1.58 -5.07 11.01
CA VAL A 33 -2.95 -5.25 10.52
C VAL A 33 -3.76 -3.97 10.76
N ALA A 34 -4.96 -3.91 10.21
CA ALA A 34 -5.79 -2.70 10.23
C ALA A 34 -6.10 -2.16 11.64
N ASN A 35 -6.07 -3.02 12.67
CA ASN A 35 -6.26 -2.63 14.07
C ASN A 35 -4.99 -2.04 14.75
N GLY A 36 -3.92 -1.82 14.00
CA GLY A 36 -2.66 -1.28 14.50
C GLY A 36 -1.76 -2.30 15.22
N ASN A 37 -2.25 -3.52 15.47
CA ASN A 37 -1.42 -4.58 16.00
C ASN A 37 -0.44 -5.07 14.94
N GLN A 38 0.74 -5.50 15.39
CA GLN A 38 1.66 -6.19 14.51
C GLN A 38 1.06 -7.52 14.06
N LEU A 39 1.10 -7.74 12.75
CA LEU A 39 0.81 -9.03 12.18
C LEU A 39 1.92 -9.97 12.61
N LYS A 40 1.56 -11.02 13.36
CA LYS A 40 2.51 -12.10 13.61
C LYS A 40 2.76 -12.83 12.30
N ILE A 41 4.02 -12.96 11.91
CA ILE A 41 4.42 -13.64 10.69
C ILE A 41 5.29 -14.83 11.07
N LEU A 42 5.02 -15.99 10.48
CA LEU A 42 5.77 -17.22 10.73
C LEU A 42 6.96 -17.37 9.78
N GLY A 43 6.88 -16.70 8.63
CA GLY A 43 7.89 -16.70 7.59
C GLY A 43 7.27 -16.26 6.26
N PHE A 44 7.98 -16.50 5.17
CA PHE A 44 7.45 -16.29 3.83
C PHE A 44 7.75 -17.50 2.95
N ILE A 45 6.96 -17.65 1.90
CA ILE A 45 7.20 -18.62 0.83
C ILE A 45 7.40 -17.87 -0.47
N GLU A 46 8.34 -18.35 -1.29
CA GLU A 46 8.46 -17.90 -2.68
C GLU A 46 7.63 -18.84 -3.54
N THR A 47 6.60 -18.30 -4.18
CA THR A 47 5.70 -19.11 -5.00
C THR A 47 5.16 -18.30 -6.17
N SER A 48 4.71 -19.01 -7.19
CA SER A 48 3.88 -18.44 -8.24
C SER A 48 2.41 -18.57 -7.84
N ILE A 49 1.67 -17.46 -7.86
CA ILE A 49 0.22 -17.45 -7.74
C ILE A 49 -0.34 -17.40 -9.14
N SER A 50 -1.09 -18.43 -9.52
CA SER A 50 -1.86 -18.45 -10.75
C SER A 50 -3.22 -17.81 -10.52
N ILE A 51 -3.60 -16.90 -11.40
CA ILE A 51 -4.92 -16.24 -11.39
C ILE A 51 -5.64 -16.69 -12.67
N PRO A 52 -6.43 -17.78 -12.61
CA PRO A 52 -6.97 -18.43 -13.80
C PRO A 52 -7.81 -17.50 -14.67
N LEU A 53 -8.57 -16.60 -14.04
CA LEU A 53 -9.38 -15.58 -14.71
C LEU A 53 -8.56 -14.70 -15.68
N LEU A 54 -7.28 -14.48 -15.37
CA LEU A 54 -6.41 -13.59 -16.12
C LEU A 54 -5.38 -14.35 -16.97
N ASN A 55 -5.37 -15.70 -16.91
CA ASN A 55 -4.31 -16.55 -17.46
C ASN A 55 -2.91 -16.01 -17.14
N PHE A 56 -2.74 -15.54 -15.90
CA PHE A 56 -1.58 -14.79 -15.46
C PHE A 56 -1.01 -15.41 -14.20
N ASP A 57 0.29 -15.70 -14.25
CA ASP A 57 1.04 -16.23 -13.12
C ASP A 57 1.97 -15.15 -12.59
N LEU A 58 1.95 -14.94 -11.29
CA LEU A 58 2.80 -13.97 -10.62
C LEU A 58 3.71 -14.66 -9.61
N ALA A 59 5.01 -14.61 -9.85
CA ALA A 59 6.02 -15.03 -8.88
C ALA A 59 6.23 -13.93 -7.85
N LEU A 60 5.96 -14.21 -6.58
CA LEU A 60 6.19 -13.26 -5.49
C LEU A 60 6.34 -13.95 -4.12
N PRO A 61 6.96 -13.27 -3.14
CA PRO A 61 6.89 -13.70 -1.76
C PRO A 61 5.46 -13.56 -1.22
N VAL A 62 5.02 -14.58 -0.49
CA VAL A 62 3.73 -14.61 0.21
C VAL A 62 4.00 -14.90 1.67
N LEU A 63 3.45 -14.07 2.56
CA LEU A 63 3.69 -14.23 3.99
C LEU A 63 2.83 -15.37 4.55
N VAL A 64 3.42 -16.22 5.37
CA VAL A 64 2.69 -17.23 6.12
C VAL A 64 2.37 -16.68 7.50
N VAL A 65 1.09 -16.62 7.83
CA VAL A 65 0.59 -16.06 9.09
C VAL A 65 -0.08 -17.14 9.94
N PRO A 66 -0.12 -16.98 11.28
CA PRO A 66 -0.88 -17.87 12.14
C PRO A 66 -2.35 -17.93 11.73
N ASP A 67 -2.98 -19.06 12.01
CA ASP A 67 -4.41 -19.21 11.80
C ASP A 67 -5.20 -18.24 12.69
N THR A 68 -6.26 -17.70 12.12
CA THR A 68 -7.23 -16.83 12.79
C THR A 68 -8.62 -17.40 12.57
N GLN A 69 -9.63 -16.88 13.27
CA GLN A 69 -11.02 -17.29 13.01
C GLN A 69 -11.44 -17.04 11.55
N SER A 70 -10.84 -16.04 10.88
CA SER A 70 -11.13 -15.72 9.48
C SER A 70 -10.43 -16.67 8.50
N SER A 71 -9.32 -17.30 8.88
CA SER A 71 -8.53 -18.12 7.94
C SER A 71 -9.20 -19.44 7.57
N SER A 72 -10.18 -19.91 8.35
CA SER A 72 -10.98 -21.09 7.97
C SER A 72 -11.89 -20.82 6.77
N PHE A 73 -12.30 -19.57 6.57
CA PHE A 73 -13.15 -19.16 5.45
C PHE A 73 -12.34 -18.59 4.29
N CYS A 74 -11.27 -17.85 4.60
CA CYS A 74 -10.41 -17.21 3.60
C CYS A 74 -8.93 -17.50 3.93
N PRO A 75 -8.41 -18.66 3.50
CA PRO A 75 -7.04 -19.07 3.80
C PRO A 75 -5.98 -18.30 3.01
N VAL A 76 -6.38 -17.62 1.93
CA VAL A 76 -5.48 -16.87 1.04
C VAL A 76 -6.01 -15.45 0.87
N ILE A 77 -5.20 -14.46 1.21
CA ILE A 77 -5.53 -13.06 1.02
C ILE A 77 -4.54 -12.48 0.02
N LEU A 78 -5.06 -12.01 -1.12
CA LEU A 78 -4.27 -11.30 -2.10
C LEU A 78 -4.13 -9.84 -1.67
N GLY A 79 -2.89 -9.39 -1.50
CA GLY A 79 -2.59 -8.01 -1.18
C GLY A 79 -2.77 -7.10 -2.40
N THR A 80 -2.90 -5.81 -2.14
CA THR A 80 -2.97 -4.78 -3.18
C THR A 80 -1.74 -4.76 -4.10
N ASN A 81 -0.60 -5.33 -3.66
CA ASN A 81 0.58 -5.54 -4.49
C ASN A 81 0.32 -6.48 -5.69
N ILE A 82 -0.51 -7.52 -5.52
CA ILE A 82 -0.91 -8.42 -6.62
C ILE A 82 -2.01 -7.77 -7.44
N ILE A 83 -3.05 -7.27 -6.78
CA ILE A 83 -4.27 -6.77 -7.42
C ILE A 83 -3.94 -5.62 -8.40
N ARG A 84 -2.99 -4.74 -8.04
CA ARG A 84 -2.51 -3.67 -8.95
C ARG A 84 -1.86 -4.20 -10.23
N ARG A 85 -1.07 -5.28 -10.14
CA ARG A 85 -0.42 -5.90 -11.32
C ARG A 85 -1.44 -6.61 -12.21
N CYS A 86 -2.49 -7.17 -11.60
CA CYS A 86 -3.56 -7.85 -12.32
C CYS A 86 -4.38 -6.86 -13.16
N LYS A 87 -4.63 -5.67 -12.62
CA LYS A 87 -5.40 -4.62 -13.29
C LYS A 87 -4.80 -4.17 -14.63
N SER A 88 -3.47 -4.14 -14.78
CA SER A 88 -2.84 -3.79 -16.06
C SER A 88 -3.02 -4.85 -17.13
N VAL A 89 -3.26 -6.11 -16.75
CA VAL A 89 -3.44 -7.25 -17.67
C VAL A 89 -4.92 -7.46 -18.00
N SER A 90 -5.83 -6.92 -17.20
CA SER A 90 -7.27 -7.17 -17.28
C SER A 90 -8.08 -6.11 -18.04
N ALA A 91 -7.44 -5.17 -18.74
CA ALA A 91 -8.10 -3.98 -19.29
C ALA A 91 -9.22 -4.28 -20.31
N GLU A 92 -9.29 -5.52 -20.82
CA GLU A 92 -10.23 -5.96 -21.85
C GLU A 92 -11.07 -7.18 -21.42
N LEU A 93 -10.99 -7.62 -20.16
CA LEU A 93 -11.70 -8.80 -19.67
C LEU A 93 -12.93 -8.41 -18.85
N GLU A 94 -14.02 -9.15 -19.02
CA GLU A 94 -15.15 -9.11 -18.09
C GLU A 94 -14.73 -9.82 -16.79
N LEU A 95 -14.74 -9.06 -15.69
CA LEU A 95 -14.31 -9.55 -14.39
C LEU A 95 -15.51 -9.80 -13.47
N PRO A 96 -15.45 -10.79 -12.58
CA PRO A 96 -16.43 -10.94 -11.51
C PRO A 96 -16.51 -9.66 -10.66
N ASP A 97 -17.70 -9.35 -10.14
CA ASP A 97 -17.99 -8.13 -9.38
C ASP A 97 -16.97 -7.83 -8.27
N ALA A 98 -16.51 -8.86 -7.55
CA ALA A 98 -15.52 -8.71 -6.49
C ALA A 98 -14.16 -8.21 -7.01
N TRP A 99 -13.73 -8.68 -8.19
CA TRP A 99 -12.51 -8.22 -8.85
C TRP A 99 -12.67 -6.83 -9.42
N GLN A 100 -13.82 -6.55 -10.05
CA GLN A 100 -14.13 -5.23 -10.57
C GLN A 100 -14.14 -4.20 -9.43
N MET A 101 -14.82 -4.51 -8.31
CA MET A 101 -14.81 -3.68 -7.10
C MET A 101 -13.40 -3.51 -6.52
N ALA A 102 -12.59 -4.57 -6.47
CA ALA A 102 -11.20 -4.46 -6.04
C ALA A 102 -10.37 -3.58 -6.98
N PHE A 103 -10.62 -3.62 -8.29
CA PHE A 103 -9.92 -2.77 -9.25
C PHE A 103 -10.38 -1.32 -9.20
N ASP A 104 -11.68 -1.09 -9.02
CA ASP A 104 -12.33 0.22 -8.92
C ASP A 104 -11.98 0.94 -7.63
N THR A 105 -11.86 0.22 -6.51
CA THR A 105 -11.33 0.77 -5.26
C THR A 105 -9.84 1.13 -5.38
N LEU A 106 -9.11 0.49 -6.30
CA LEU A 106 -7.78 0.93 -6.73
C LEU A 106 -7.83 2.05 -7.81
N VAL A 107 -9.01 2.47 -8.32
CA VAL A 107 -9.22 3.61 -9.25
C VAL A 107 -9.44 4.94 -8.49
N CYS A 108 -9.12 5.07 -7.21
CA CYS A 108 -8.86 6.42 -6.70
C CYS A 108 -7.66 6.97 -7.49
N LYS A 109 -7.91 7.81 -8.51
CA LYS A 109 -6.86 8.49 -9.26
C LYS A 109 -6.03 9.21 -8.20
N PRO A 110 -4.80 8.76 -7.95
CA PRO A 110 -4.04 9.32 -6.86
C PRO A 110 -3.87 10.80 -7.16
N ALA A 111 -4.30 11.67 -6.24
CA ALA A 111 -4.16 13.09 -6.49
C ALA A 111 -2.68 13.44 -6.33
N THR A 112 -2.07 13.99 -7.37
CA THR A 112 -0.66 14.34 -7.34
C THR A 112 -0.41 15.51 -6.39
N VAL A 113 0.59 15.35 -5.53
CA VAL A 113 1.05 16.38 -4.62
C VAL A 113 2.27 17.07 -5.22
N PHE A 114 2.18 18.37 -5.39
CA PHE A 114 3.24 19.21 -5.93
C PHE A 114 3.92 20.01 -4.82
N SER A 115 5.25 20.14 -4.87
CA SER A 115 5.99 21.00 -3.94
C SER A 115 5.48 22.44 -3.99
N THR A 116 5.29 23.05 -2.81
CA THR A 116 4.95 24.48 -2.68
C THR A 116 6.16 25.36 -2.39
N ASN A 117 7.38 24.84 -2.53
CA ASN A 117 8.59 25.61 -2.27
C ASN A 117 8.70 26.75 -3.29
N GLU A 118 9.12 27.94 -2.84
CA GLU A 118 9.38 29.08 -3.73
C GLU A 118 10.70 28.93 -4.49
N HIS A 119 11.65 28.21 -3.89
CA HIS A 119 12.97 27.94 -4.43
C HIS A 119 13.28 26.44 -4.49
N THR A 120 14.29 26.08 -5.26
CA THR A 120 14.79 24.71 -5.31
C THR A 120 15.35 24.32 -3.95
N VAL A 121 14.91 23.19 -3.41
CA VAL A 121 15.38 22.64 -2.14
C VAL A 121 16.32 21.48 -2.42
N GLU A 122 17.50 21.52 -1.83
CA GLU A 122 18.44 20.40 -1.84
C GLU A 122 18.11 19.44 -0.69
N VAL A 123 18.05 18.14 -0.99
CA VAL A 123 17.98 17.06 -0.01
C VAL A 123 19.29 16.30 -0.07
N LYS A 124 20.10 16.40 0.99
CA LYS A 124 21.43 15.78 1.04
C LYS A 124 21.31 14.25 1.07
N PRO A 125 22.41 13.53 0.74
CA PRO A 125 22.46 12.07 0.90
C PRO A 125 22.02 11.64 2.30
N TYR A 126 21.14 10.63 2.37
CA TYR A 126 20.62 10.06 3.62
C TYR A 126 19.87 11.04 4.53
N GLU A 127 19.46 12.19 4.00
CA GLU A 127 18.70 13.20 4.74
C GLU A 127 17.19 12.96 4.63
N SER A 128 16.47 13.28 5.70
CA SER A 128 15.01 13.34 5.73
C SER A 128 14.55 14.78 5.95
N ILE A 129 13.78 15.33 5.01
CA ILE A 129 13.20 16.68 5.14
C ILE A 129 11.67 16.61 5.11
N SER A 130 11.02 17.60 5.73
CA SER A 130 9.57 17.80 5.65
C SER A 130 9.29 19.14 4.99
N PHE A 131 8.33 19.16 4.07
CA PHE A 131 7.90 20.39 3.42
C PHE A 131 6.40 20.35 3.12
N SER A 132 5.85 21.51 2.75
CA SER A 132 4.46 21.63 2.37
C SER A 132 4.28 21.21 0.91
N GLY A 133 3.44 20.22 0.69
CA GLY A 133 2.91 19.84 -0.62
C GLY A 133 1.55 20.49 -0.85
N SER A 134 1.17 20.65 -2.11
CA SER A 134 -0.17 21.07 -2.50
C SER A 134 -0.82 20.05 -3.40
N VAL A 135 -2.09 19.80 -3.13
CA VAL A 135 -2.90 18.87 -3.89
C VAL A 135 -4.16 19.58 -4.38
N ARG A 136 -4.55 19.28 -5.61
CA ARG A 136 -5.70 19.88 -6.29
C ARG A 136 -6.69 18.79 -6.68
N TRP A 137 -7.95 19.20 -6.88
CA TRP A 137 -9.03 18.36 -7.39
C TRP A 137 -9.44 17.21 -6.48
N ILE A 138 -9.24 17.36 -5.18
CA ILE A 138 -9.78 16.41 -4.21
C ILE A 138 -11.27 16.69 -4.02
N SER A 139 -12.08 15.62 -4.00
CA SER A 139 -13.49 15.72 -3.66
C SER A 139 -13.67 16.25 -2.24
N HIS A 140 -14.68 17.09 -2.03
CA HIS A 140 -15.04 17.66 -0.72
C HIS A 140 -15.50 16.59 0.28
N THR A 141 -15.85 15.39 -0.20
CA THR A 141 -16.22 14.24 0.62
C THR A 141 -15.00 13.58 1.28
N ILE A 142 -13.79 13.80 0.75
CA ILE A 142 -12.57 13.14 1.20
C ILE A 142 -11.98 13.90 2.38
N GLN A 143 -11.99 13.26 3.56
CA GLN A 143 -11.50 13.87 4.80
C GLN A 143 -10.09 13.41 5.20
N LYS A 144 -9.70 12.20 4.83
CA LYS A 144 -8.43 11.58 5.22
C LYS A 144 -7.79 10.96 3.97
N VAL A 145 -6.50 11.19 3.80
CA VAL A 145 -5.71 10.62 2.71
C VAL A 145 -4.39 10.06 3.23
N VAL A 146 -3.79 9.13 2.51
CA VAL A 146 -2.42 8.65 2.77
C VAL A 146 -1.48 9.14 1.67
N THR A 147 -0.31 9.66 2.04
CA THR A 147 0.75 10.01 1.08
C THR A 147 1.52 8.76 0.66
N GLU A 148 1.78 8.57 -0.63
CA GLU A 148 2.57 7.44 -1.16
C GLU A 148 3.54 7.91 -2.25
N ASN A 149 4.56 7.10 -2.56
CA ASN A 149 5.51 7.41 -3.64
C ASN A 149 4.79 7.65 -4.97
N PHE A 150 5.24 8.66 -5.71
CA PHE A 150 4.74 8.94 -7.06
C PHE A 150 5.18 7.88 -8.07
N SER A 151 6.41 7.38 -7.94
CA SER A 151 6.97 6.31 -8.75
C SER A 151 7.98 5.50 -7.94
N ASP A 152 8.14 4.22 -8.29
CA ASP A 152 9.14 3.35 -7.66
C ASP A 152 10.58 3.77 -8.01
N ASP A 153 10.77 4.43 -9.17
CA ASP A 153 12.07 4.93 -9.63
C ASP A 153 12.48 6.30 -9.05
N SER A 154 11.68 6.86 -8.14
CA SER A 154 11.99 8.16 -7.54
C SER A 154 13.23 8.07 -6.65
N PRO A 155 14.22 8.99 -6.80
CA PRO A 155 15.39 9.02 -5.90
C PRO A 155 15.03 9.46 -4.48
N LEU A 156 13.80 9.96 -4.28
CA LEU A 156 13.24 10.31 -2.99
C LEU A 156 12.18 9.28 -2.59
N ILE A 157 12.30 8.77 -1.36
CA ILE A 157 11.30 7.93 -0.72
C ILE A 157 10.40 8.82 0.14
N VAL A 158 9.13 8.86 -0.21
CA VAL A 158 8.07 9.50 0.59
C VAL A 158 7.74 8.58 1.75
N ARG A 159 7.77 9.10 2.98
CA ARG A 159 7.24 8.35 4.13
C ARG A 159 5.72 8.33 4.07
N PRO A 160 5.07 7.15 4.06
CA PRO A 160 3.63 7.10 4.10
C PRO A 160 3.07 7.72 5.38
N HIS A 161 2.10 8.61 5.23
CA HIS A 161 1.50 9.32 6.35
C HIS A 161 0.03 9.63 6.08
N VAL A 162 -0.82 9.42 7.09
CA VAL A 162 -2.24 9.76 7.01
C VAL A 162 -2.42 11.24 7.34
N VAL A 163 -2.96 12.00 6.39
CA VAL A 163 -3.20 13.43 6.51
C VAL A 163 -4.70 13.71 6.48
N LYS A 164 -5.15 14.58 7.38
CA LYS A 164 -6.50 15.13 7.36
C LYS A 164 -6.56 16.29 6.37
N LEU A 165 -7.51 16.25 5.45
CA LEU A 165 -7.77 17.33 4.52
C LEU A 165 -8.78 18.32 5.09
N PRO A 166 -8.65 19.62 4.80
CA PRO A 166 -9.66 20.60 5.15
C PRO A 166 -10.99 20.27 4.44
N GLN A 167 -12.10 20.39 5.16
CA GLN A 167 -13.45 20.02 4.69
C GLN A 167 -13.96 20.87 3.51
N HIS A 168 -13.29 21.99 3.20
CA HIS A 168 -13.75 22.93 2.19
C HIS A 168 -12.61 23.32 1.23
N GLY A 169 -12.76 22.95 -0.03
CA GLY A 169 -11.94 23.45 -1.14
C GLY A 169 -11.44 22.37 -2.09
N LYS A 170 -11.25 22.74 -3.36
CA LYS A 170 -10.60 21.90 -4.38
C LYS A 170 -9.07 21.86 -4.22
N TYR A 171 -8.54 22.44 -3.14
CA TYR A 171 -7.13 22.69 -2.91
C TYR A 171 -6.82 22.48 -1.43
N ALA A 172 -5.76 21.73 -1.15
CA ALA A 172 -5.24 21.57 0.20
C ALA A 172 -3.71 21.66 0.19
N LYS A 173 -3.16 22.25 1.25
CA LYS A 173 -1.73 22.10 1.59
C LYS A 173 -1.59 20.99 2.61
N ILE A 174 -0.67 20.08 2.37
CA ILE A 174 -0.42 18.93 3.25
C ILE A 174 1.07 18.83 3.57
N PRO A 175 1.44 18.41 4.79
CA PRO A 175 2.82 18.10 5.09
C PRO A 175 3.24 16.83 4.35
N VAL A 176 4.40 16.86 3.70
CA VAL A 176 5.02 15.69 3.06
C VAL A 176 6.43 15.53 3.60
N ARG A 177 6.77 14.30 3.99
CA ARG A 177 8.12 13.95 4.44
C ARG A 177 8.79 13.05 3.42
N VAL A 178 9.95 13.48 2.93
CA VAL A 178 10.75 12.73 1.95
C VAL A 178 12.10 12.39 2.53
N CYS A 179 12.66 11.28 2.08
CA CYS A 179 13.98 10.79 2.46
C CYS A 179 14.79 10.56 1.18
N ASN A 180 15.98 11.14 1.11
CA ASN A 180 16.93 10.80 0.06
C ASN A 180 17.76 9.59 0.52
N MET A 181 17.52 8.43 -0.07
CA MET A 181 18.29 7.21 0.26
C MET A 181 19.51 7.02 -0.63
N THR A 182 19.79 7.97 -1.53
CA THR A 182 20.90 7.89 -2.47
C THR A 182 22.17 8.52 -1.89
N ALA A 183 23.32 8.19 -2.47
CA ALA A 183 24.61 8.78 -2.13
C ALA A 183 24.84 10.17 -2.75
N LYS A 184 23.85 10.74 -3.46
CA LYS A 184 23.96 12.04 -4.14
C LYS A 184 22.87 12.98 -3.66
N SER A 185 23.13 14.28 -3.63
CA SER A 185 22.08 15.27 -3.35
C SER A 185 20.99 15.23 -4.41
N VAL A 186 19.74 15.38 -3.99
CA VAL A 186 18.57 15.47 -4.87
C VAL A 186 17.96 16.85 -4.75
N PHE A 187 17.60 17.45 -5.88
CA PHE A 187 17.06 18.81 -5.92
C PHE A 187 15.57 18.81 -6.27
N ILE A 188 14.75 19.30 -5.35
CA ILE A 188 13.31 19.47 -5.53
C ILE A 188 13.03 20.87 -6.03
N LYS A 189 12.64 21.01 -7.29
CA LYS A 189 12.28 22.32 -7.87
C LYS A 189 10.87 22.73 -7.41
N PRO A 190 10.54 24.04 -7.46
CA PRO A 190 9.18 24.52 -7.27
C PRO A 190 8.19 23.78 -8.17
N LYS A 191 7.02 23.43 -7.64
CA LYS A 191 5.93 22.75 -8.39
C LYS A 191 6.33 21.39 -9.00
N THR A 192 7.39 20.75 -8.53
CA THR A 192 7.71 19.37 -8.92
C THR A 192 6.72 18.40 -8.26
N PRO A 193 6.21 17.37 -8.98
CA PRO A 193 5.49 16.26 -8.38
C PRO A 193 6.37 15.53 -7.37
N ILE A 194 5.83 15.26 -6.17
CA ILE A 194 6.60 14.65 -5.08
C ILE A 194 6.06 13.29 -4.74
N CYS A 195 4.76 13.23 -4.53
CA CYS A 195 4.07 12.07 -4.04
C CYS A 195 2.66 12.07 -4.60
N VAL A 196 1.95 10.98 -4.34
CA VAL A 196 0.52 10.91 -4.57
C VAL A 196 -0.21 10.83 -3.24
N VAL A 197 -1.50 11.17 -3.24
CA VAL A 197 -2.38 10.87 -2.14
C VAL A 197 -3.55 10.00 -2.58
N ASN A 198 -3.89 9.04 -1.72
CA ASN A 198 -5.03 8.14 -1.90
C ASN A 198 -6.02 8.33 -0.75
N GLU A 199 -7.31 8.35 -1.06
CA GLU A 199 -8.36 8.39 -0.04
C GLU A 199 -8.26 7.17 0.86
N VAL A 200 -8.42 7.40 2.16
CA VAL A 200 -8.48 6.33 3.15
C VAL A 200 -9.60 6.59 4.15
N THR A 201 -10.38 5.56 4.42
CA THR A 201 -11.33 5.56 5.55
C THR A 201 -10.61 4.98 6.75
N VAL A 202 -10.44 5.79 7.80
CA VAL A 202 -9.95 5.29 9.09
C VAL A 202 -11.18 4.79 9.86
N VAL A 203 -11.26 3.48 10.04
CA VAL A 203 -12.33 2.83 10.81
C VAL A 203 -11.89 2.85 12.27
N ASP A 204 -12.47 3.75 13.06
CA ASP A 204 -12.09 3.98 14.46
C ASP A 204 -12.76 2.99 15.44
N ASP A 205 -13.47 1.96 14.96
CA ASP A 205 -14.22 1.04 15.84
C ASP A 205 -14.31 -0.38 15.28
N ILE A 206 -13.54 -1.30 15.86
CA ILE A 206 -13.74 -2.77 15.73
C ILE A 206 -14.25 -3.34 17.07
N THR A 207 -14.47 -2.49 18.08
CA THR A 207 -14.89 -2.88 19.43
C THR A 207 -16.36 -2.69 19.73
N SER A 208 -17.13 -1.98 18.89
CA SER A 208 -18.58 -1.80 19.10
C SER A 208 -19.41 -2.82 18.33
N SER A 209 -19.45 -4.05 18.86
CA SER A 209 -20.55 -4.98 18.55
C SER A 209 -21.87 -4.48 19.15
N PRO A 210 -22.98 -4.60 18.41
CA PRO A 210 -24.22 -5.07 19.02
C PRO A 210 -24.78 -6.21 18.18
N PHE A 211 -24.33 -7.43 18.46
CA PHE A 211 -25.10 -8.62 18.13
C PHE A 211 -25.47 -9.31 19.44
N SER A 212 -26.67 -8.98 19.92
CA SER A 212 -27.42 -9.79 20.88
C SER A 212 -28.09 -10.95 20.12
N PRO A 213 -28.32 -12.10 20.79
CA PRO A 213 -28.57 -13.40 20.16
C PRO A 213 -29.83 -13.50 19.29
#